data_AF-A0A354CUL0-F1
#
_entry.id   AF-A0A354CUL0-F1
#
_cell.length_a   1.000
_cell.length_b   1.000
_cell.length_c   1.000
_cell.angle_alpha   90.00
_cell.angle_beta   90.00
_cell.angle_gamma   90.00
#
_symmetry.space_group_name_H-M   'P 1'
#
loop_
_entity.id
_entity.type
_entity.pdbx_description
1 polymer ?
#
loop_
_entity_poly.entity_id
_entity_poly.type
_entity_poly.pdbx_seq_one_letter_code
_entity_poly.pdbx_strand_id
1 'polypeptide(L)' 'PGTAHCGSKGVPFCSEAWDAISRYIYTALQGGSIMHGWTKDDKVMIACCNDGTRPVIFKIERMDCE' A
#
# COMPACT_ATOMS: atom_id res chain seq x y z
N PRO A 1 -14.57 -22.09 -0.44
CA PRO A 1 -13.61 -23.20 -0.24
C PRO A 1 -12.91 -23.56 -1.57
N GLY A 2 -11.63 -23.23 -1.73
CA GLY A 2 -10.84 -23.61 -2.92
C GLY A 2 -10.55 -22.52 -3.96
N THR A 3 -10.89 -21.26 -3.72
CA THR A 3 -10.55 -20.15 -4.62
C THR A 3 -9.28 -19.44 -4.16
N ALA A 4 -8.33 -19.21 -5.07
CA ALA A 4 -7.18 -18.35 -4.84
C ALA A 4 -7.65 -16.91 -4.63
N HIS A 5 -7.37 -16.34 -3.45
CA HIS A 5 -7.68 -14.95 -3.15
C HIS A 5 -6.48 -14.07 -3.53
N CYS A 6 -6.71 -12.95 -4.19
CA CYS A 6 -5.63 -12.00 -4.48
C CYS A 6 -4.96 -11.55 -3.18
N GLY A 7 -3.62 -11.46 -3.17
CA GLY A 7 -2.84 -11.14 -1.98
C GLY A 7 -2.61 -12.30 -1.00
N SER A 8 -3.14 -13.51 -1.27
CA SER A 8 -2.76 -14.72 -0.51
C SER A 8 -1.37 -15.21 -0.92
N LYS A 9 -0.72 -16.03 -0.06
CA LYS A 9 0.65 -16.52 -0.32
C LYS A 9 0.75 -17.19 -1.70
N GLY A 10 1.62 -16.67 -2.56
CA GLY A 10 1.81 -17.17 -3.93
C GLY A 10 0.81 -16.65 -4.96
N VAL A 11 -0.11 -15.76 -4.57
CA VAL A 11 -1.09 -15.11 -5.45
C VAL A 11 -0.86 -13.60 -5.40
N PRO A 12 -0.55 -12.94 -6.53
CA PRO A 12 -0.33 -11.50 -6.54
C PRO A 12 -1.59 -10.72 -6.14
N PHE A 13 -1.40 -9.45 -5.78
CA PHE A 13 -2.50 -8.50 -5.66
C PHE A 13 -3.15 -8.22 -7.03
N CYS A 14 -4.40 -7.77 -7.03
CA CYS A 14 -5.07 -7.33 -8.25
C CYS A 14 -4.49 -5.99 -8.76
N SER A 15 -4.80 -5.63 -10.01
CA SER A 15 -4.39 -4.36 -10.61
C SER A 15 -4.88 -3.16 -9.81
N GLU A 16 -6.11 -3.20 -9.31
CA GLU A 16 -6.69 -2.10 -8.52
C GLU A 16 -5.95 -1.88 -7.20
N ALA A 17 -5.53 -2.96 -6.54
CA ALA A 17 -4.71 -2.85 -5.35
C ALA A 17 -3.35 -2.21 -5.67
N TRP A 18 -2.75 -2.52 -6.83
CA TRP A 18 -1.53 -1.86 -7.28
C TRP A 18 -1.76 -0.38 -7.58
N ASP A 19 -2.83 -0.01 -8.29
CA ASP A 19 -3.15 1.39 -8.58
C ASP A 19 -3.30 2.21 -7.29
N ALA A 20 -3.96 1.64 -6.29
CA ALA A 20 -4.14 2.25 -4.97
C ALA A 20 -2.82 2.51 -4.20
N ILE A 21 -1.84 1.60 -4.29
CA ILE A 21 -0.58 1.74 -3.54
C ILE A 21 0.55 2.42 -4.34
N SER A 22 0.50 2.37 -5.68
CA SER A 22 1.58 2.81 -6.56
C SER A 22 2.01 4.26 -6.28
N ARG A 23 1.04 5.15 -6.08
CA ARG A 23 1.28 6.58 -5.80
C ARG A 23 2.08 6.78 -4.51
N TYR A 24 1.73 6.06 -3.45
CA TYR A 24 2.44 6.12 -2.18
C TYR A 24 3.87 5.60 -2.31
N ILE A 25 4.07 4.51 -3.06
CA ILE A 25 5.40 3.93 -3.31
C ILE A 25 6.27 4.93 -4.09
N TYR A 26 5.75 5.51 -5.18
CA TYR A 26 6.53 6.47 -5.98
C TYR A 26 6.85 7.75 -5.21
N THR A 27 5.92 8.24 -4.39
CA THR A 27 6.21 9.37 -3.48
C THR A 27 7.28 9.00 -2.45
N ALA A 28 7.20 7.80 -1.86
CA ALA A 28 8.19 7.32 -0.90
C ALA A 28 9.60 7.24 -1.54
N LEU A 29 9.70 6.72 -2.76
CA LEU A 29 10.97 6.61 -3.51
C LEU A 29 11.62 7.97 -3.78
N GLN A 30 10.83 9.03 -3.93
CA GLN A 30 11.33 10.39 -4.12
C GLN A 30 11.66 11.10 -2.78
N GLY A 31 11.58 10.39 -1.66
CA GLY A 31 11.82 10.94 -0.33
C GLY A 31 10.62 11.70 0.26
N GLY A 32 9.48 11.71 -0.41
CA GLY A 32 8.27 12.39 0.05
C GLY A 32 7.34 11.51 0.91
N SER A 33 6.28 12.14 1.41
CA SER A 33 5.16 11.48 2.08
C SER A 33 3.84 12.13 1.67
N ILE A 34 2.91 11.33 1.13
CA ILE A 34 1.55 11.82 0.82
C ILE A 34 0.81 12.20 2.10
N MET A 35 1.15 11.55 3.23
CA MET A 35 0.52 11.76 4.53
C MET A 35 1.33 12.70 5.42
N HIS A 36 2.13 13.60 4.84
CA HIS A 36 2.92 14.55 5.60
C HIS A 36 2.06 15.37 6.57
N GLY A 37 2.39 15.31 7.86
CA GLY A 37 1.63 15.98 8.93
C GLY A 37 0.33 15.30 9.37
N TRP A 38 -0.05 14.17 8.76
CA TRP A 38 -1.22 13.37 9.15
C TRP A 38 -0.84 12.18 10.04
N THR A 39 0.37 11.65 9.87
CA THR A 39 0.91 10.54 10.65
C THR A 39 2.02 11.04 11.58
N LYS A 40 2.34 10.25 12.61
CA LYS A 40 3.44 10.59 13.54
C LYS A 40 4.82 10.54 12.86
N ASP A 41 4.94 9.74 11.80
CA ASP A 41 6.17 9.52 11.06
C ASP A 41 5.87 9.56 9.56
N ASP A 42 6.46 10.53 8.86
CA ASP A 42 6.28 10.72 7.42
C ASP A 42 6.73 9.50 6.59
N LYS A 43 7.55 8.62 7.14
CA LYS A 43 7.97 7.37 6.49
C LYS A 43 6.86 6.31 6.50
N VAL A 44 5.81 6.51 7.31
CA VAL A 44 4.69 5.59 7.44
C VAL A 44 3.47 6.17 6.74
N MET A 45 2.94 5.42 5.77
CA MET A 45 1.74 5.79 5.04
C MET A 45 0.72 4.66 5.06
N ILE A 46 -0.55 5.00 5.02
CA ILE A 46 -1.67 4.07 4.98
C ILE A 46 -2.41 4.26 3.66
N ALA A 47 -2.59 3.17 2.92
CA ALA A 47 -3.37 3.13 1.69
C ALA A 47 -4.49 2.09 1.80
N CYS A 48 -5.55 2.22 1.00
CA CYS A 48 -6.65 1.26 0.95
C CYS A 48 -7.04 0.93 -0.50
N CYS A 49 -7.46 -0.32 -0.73
CA CYS A 49 -8.02 -0.72 -2.03
C CYS A 49 -9.48 -0.27 -2.13
N ASN A 50 -9.85 0.39 -3.23
CA ASN A 50 -11.18 1.00 -3.43
C ASN A 50 -12.26 0.00 -3.92
N ASP A 51 -11.87 -1.23 -4.32
CA ASP A 51 -12.75 -2.23 -4.97
C ASP A 51 -13.52 -3.17 -3.99
N GLY A 52 -13.42 -2.90 -2.69
CA GLY A 52 -14.65 -2.69 -1.91
C GLY A 52 -15.61 -3.85 -1.57
N THR A 53 -15.22 -5.13 -1.58
CA THR A 53 -16.04 -6.18 -0.91
C THR A 53 -15.47 -6.66 0.43
N ARG A 54 -14.15 -6.52 0.62
CA ARG A 54 -13.48 -6.68 1.91
C ARG A 54 -12.46 -5.54 2.05
N PRO A 55 -12.45 -4.81 3.18
CA PRO A 55 -11.52 -3.70 3.36
C PRO A 55 -10.09 -4.23 3.39
N VAL A 56 -9.29 -3.88 2.38
CA VAL A 56 -7.86 -4.16 2.34
C VAL A 56 -7.13 -2.86 2.65
N ILE A 57 -6.39 -2.88 3.77
CA ILE A 57 -5.60 -1.75 4.25
C ILE A 57 -4.13 -2.12 4.16
N PHE A 58 -3.34 -1.25 3.54
CA PHE A 58 -1.90 -1.40 3.39
C PHE A 58 -1.19 -0.42 4.31
N LYS A 59 -0.23 -0.94 5.09
CA LYS A 59 0.77 -0.13 5.79
C LYS A 59 2.03 -0.11 4.94
N ILE A 60 2.41 1.08 4.48
CA ILE A 60 3.58 1.30 3.64
C ILE A 60 4.62 1.99 4.51
N GLU A 61 5.77 1.35 4.68
CA GLU A 61 6.88 1.87 5.48
C GLU A 61 8.07 2.08 4.55
N ARG A 62 8.55 3.33 4.45
CA ARG A 62 9.78 3.64 3.74
C ARG A 62 10.97 3.21 4.58
N MET A 63 11.79 2.32 4.03
CA MET A 63 13.09 1.97 4.60
C MET A 63 14.15 2.83 3.92
N ASP A 64 14.90 3.59 4.69
CA ASP A 64 16.10 4.27 4.19
C ASP A 64 17.25 3.25 4.29
N CYS A 65 17.90 2.95 3.16
CA CYS A 65 19.11 2.12 3.17
C CYS A 65 20.29 2.98 3.60
N GLU A 66 21.05 2.55 4.62
CA GLU A 66 22.40 3.05 4.90
C GLU A 66 23.42 2.53 3.87
#